data_AF-A0A962G562-F1
#
_entry.id   AF-A0A962G562-F1
#
_cell.length_a   1.000
_cell.length_b   1.000
_cell.length_c   1.000
_cell.angle_alpha   90.00
_cell.angle_beta   90.00
_cell.angle_gamma   90.00
#
_symmetry.space_group_name_H-M   'P 1'
#
loop_
_entity.id
_entity.type
_entity.pdbx_description
1 polymer ?
#
loop_
_entity_poly.entity_id
_entity_poly.type
_entity_poly.pdbx_seq_one_letter_code
_entity_poly.pdbx_strand_id
1 'polypeptide(L)'
;DVYALGVIAYELVSGHLPHPRLTTSTLFEALDILRHEQPPRLSSLSPQARGDLDTVVMKALASEPSQRYRSAAALGDDLQRLLDHRPVLARAPTLRYRIARFVRRHRALSIAASVVFVALIAATTISTLAAQRARAALAEATARAAELAAVNDFVETMLVGADPETGGSADMPLREVLEHAEQALDEATPAPRVAGQVALLLGQTWSALGERSAAQRALARAETWIDQGFGAESEEAALLRFAQIEEALRADDAKGAIALSTDMENALTQNPAPWAAAMRVRTRVIHAQALEATGEVEAAIAMDRELLADAQLPHLEDRAEVSDVIRHNLAFALLQVGDFQEAERLIRITLASESARLGSDHPQTLYTKKVLGQTLHRQGHLDEAAKLYEEVYNKRRARYGDDHPLTLSSGSQLAAALNTLNRAAEAEPLLRRAIETRIARNEGDTREAIIDRVMFITTLDKLGHADQALALADEVIAKEKGTPTRDTLMARAARGTLLLKAGRIAEARSTFDALIKLAPDILGPNFPNWPVMLSNAAAADLAAGDAATARDRLKPVLELLTQQRGAEHPQTQLARSRLIEAYTALGKTDEAAALQTSADAKTHAH
;
A
#
# COMPACT_ATOMS: atom_id res chain seq x y z
N ASP A 1 -61.97 70.20 -34.55
CA ASP A 1 -62.43 68.79 -34.57
C ASP A 1 -61.26 67.87 -34.24
N VAL A 2 -61.41 66.54 -34.31
CA VAL A 2 -60.34 65.56 -33.99
C VAL A 2 -59.10 65.71 -34.90
N TYR A 3 -59.29 66.02 -36.17
CA TYR A 3 -58.20 66.26 -37.12
C TYR A 3 -57.42 67.52 -36.75
N ALA A 4 -58.11 68.63 -36.47
CA ALA A 4 -57.45 69.85 -36.00
C ALA A 4 -56.64 69.62 -34.70
N LEU A 5 -57.17 68.85 -33.75
CA LEU A 5 -56.42 68.45 -32.55
C LEU A 5 -55.22 67.55 -32.87
N GLY A 6 -55.36 66.67 -33.87
CA GLY A 6 -54.26 65.87 -34.41
C GLY A 6 -53.16 66.72 -35.04
N VAL A 7 -53.53 67.78 -35.79
CA VAL A 7 -52.59 68.75 -36.39
C VAL A 7 -51.82 69.48 -35.29
N ILE A 8 -52.53 70.00 -34.28
CA ILE A 8 -51.92 70.67 -33.13
C ILE A 8 -50.97 69.73 -32.39
N ALA A 9 -51.40 68.48 -32.13
CA ALA A 9 -50.54 67.51 -31.45
C ALA A 9 -49.30 67.14 -32.28
N TYR A 10 -49.45 67.01 -33.59
CA TYR A 10 -48.35 66.72 -34.51
C TYR A 10 -47.33 67.86 -34.54
N GLU A 11 -47.81 69.11 -34.60
CA GLU A 11 -46.98 70.31 -34.58
C GLU A 11 -46.28 70.48 -33.22
N LEU A 12 -46.99 70.31 -32.11
CA LEU A 12 -46.41 70.40 -30.77
C LEU A 12 -45.28 69.39 -30.54
N VAL A 13 -45.38 68.19 -31.14
CA VAL A 13 -44.40 67.12 -30.94
C VAL A 13 -43.24 67.16 -31.95
N SER A 14 -43.48 67.62 -33.18
CA SER A 14 -42.46 67.68 -34.23
C SER A 14 -41.88 69.07 -34.50
N GLY A 15 -42.54 70.13 -34.05
CA GLY A 15 -42.24 71.52 -34.44
C GLY A 15 -42.61 71.85 -35.89
N HIS A 16 -43.27 70.94 -36.61
CA HIS A 16 -43.60 71.10 -38.03
C HIS A 16 -45.09 70.85 -38.27
N LEU A 17 -45.68 71.58 -39.22
CA LEU A 17 -47.02 71.26 -39.69
C LEU A 17 -47.04 69.91 -40.45
N PRO A 18 -48.12 69.13 -40.37
CA PRO A 18 -48.25 67.86 -41.09
C PRO A 18 -48.08 68.01 -42.61
N HIS A 19 -48.51 69.15 -43.16
CA HIS A 19 -48.34 69.51 -44.57
C HIS A 19 -47.74 70.93 -44.67
N PRO A 20 -46.40 71.05 -44.77
CA PRO A 20 -45.71 72.35 -44.75
C PRO A 20 -46.12 73.29 -45.90
N ARG A 21 -46.59 72.74 -47.02
CA ARG A 21 -46.99 73.51 -48.22
C ARG A 21 -48.31 74.26 -48.07
N LEU A 22 -49.16 73.89 -47.10
CA LEU A 22 -50.48 74.49 -46.93
C LEU A 22 -50.46 76.00 -46.67
N THR A 23 -49.41 76.51 -46.01
CA THR A 23 -49.31 77.95 -45.67
C THR A 23 -49.03 78.85 -46.87
N THR A 24 -48.61 78.27 -48.00
CA THR A 24 -48.24 78.99 -49.24
C THR A 24 -49.07 78.58 -50.46
N SER A 25 -50.02 77.65 -50.30
CA SER A 25 -50.86 77.10 -51.39
C SER A 25 -52.17 77.86 -51.58
N THR A 26 -52.70 77.83 -52.80
CA THR A 26 -54.06 78.34 -53.09
C THR A 26 -55.14 77.45 -52.46
N LEU A 27 -56.39 77.92 -52.33
CA LEU A 27 -57.48 77.15 -51.72
C LEU A 27 -57.72 75.79 -52.42
N PHE A 28 -57.62 75.76 -53.75
CA PHE A 28 -57.80 74.52 -54.53
C PHE A 28 -56.64 73.53 -54.32
N GLU A 29 -55.40 74.01 -54.25
CA GLU A 29 -54.23 73.17 -53.93
C GLU A 29 -54.25 72.67 -52.48
N ALA A 30 -54.69 73.50 -51.53
CA ALA A 30 -54.83 73.10 -50.13
C ALA A 30 -55.87 71.99 -49.94
N LEU A 31 -56.98 72.03 -50.69
CA LEU A 31 -57.99 70.97 -50.72
C LEU A 31 -57.45 69.67 -51.33
N ASP A 32 -56.60 69.76 -52.35
CA ASP A 32 -55.98 68.59 -52.98
C ASP A 32 -54.95 67.92 -52.06
N ILE A 33 -54.08 68.72 -51.42
CA ILE A 33 -53.10 68.26 -50.42
C ILE A 33 -53.82 67.53 -49.27
N LEU A 34 -54.86 68.11 -48.70
CA LEU A 34 -55.59 67.51 -47.57
C LEU A 34 -56.36 66.23 -47.95
N ARG A 35 -56.69 66.03 -49.23
CA ARG A 35 -57.43 64.85 -49.70
C ARG A 35 -56.53 63.70 -50.13
N HIS A 36 -55.40 63.99 -50.77
CA HIS A 36 -54.60 62.97 -51.44
C HIS A 36 -53.19 62.79 -50.86
N GLU A 37 -52.64 63.78 -50.15
CA GLU A 37 -51.33 63.67 -49.53
C GLU A 37 -51.47 63.13 -48.10
N GLN A 38 -50.70 62.10 -47.75
CA GLN A 38 -50.58 61.68 -46.36
C GLN A 38 -49.41 62.38 -45.69
N PRO A 39 -49.58 62.93 -44.48
CA PRO A 39 -48.47 63.53 -43.78
C PRO A 39 -47.42 62.47 -43.46
N PRO A 40 -46.11 62.84 -43.44
CA PRO A 40 -45.08 61.93 -43.01
C PRO A 40 -45.38 61.46 -41.58
N ARG A 41 -44.88 60.27 -41.21
CA ARG A 41 -45.09 59.78 -39.85
C ARG A 41 -44.41 60.71 -38.85
N LEU A 42 -45.09 61.00 -37.75
CA LEU A 42 -44.54 61.85 -36.69
C LEU A 42 -43.17 61.34 -36.20
N SER A 43 -43.01 60.02 -36.15
CA SER A 43 -41.79 59.31 -35.78
C SER A 43 -40.60 59.49 -36.73
N SER A 44 -40.81 59.92 -37.97
CA SER A 44 -39.71 60.24 -38.90
C SER A 44 -39.14 61.63 -38.67
N LEU A 45 -39.95 62.57 -38.17
CA LEU A 45 -39.52 63.93 -37.83
C LEU A 45 -39.03 64.06 -36.39
N SER A 46 -39.71 63.36 -35.47
CA SER A 46 -39.34 63.32 -34.05
C SER A 46 -39.14 61.87 -33.61
N PRO A 47 -37.89 61.40 -33.49
CA PRO A 47 -37.60 60.04 -33.04
C PRO A 47 -38.21 59.71 -31.66
N GLN A 48 -38.43 60.72 -30.82
CA GLN A 48 -39.03 60.61 -29.49
C GLN A 48 -40.52 60.24 -29.54
N ALA A 49 -41.19 60.52 -30.66
CA ALA A 49 -42.60 60.18 -30.86
C ALA A 49 -42.82 58.71 -31.28
N ARG A 50 -41.76 57.94 -31.57
CA ARG A 50 -41.86 56.54 -32.01
C ARG A 50 -42.73 55.71 -31.08
N GLY A 51 -43.64 54.93 -31.67
CA GLY A 51 -44.49 53.98 -30.96
C GLY A 51 -45.91 54.49 -30.76
N ASP A 52 -46.40 54.47 -29.51
CA ASP A 52 -47.82 54.73 -29.22
C ASP A 52 -48.20 56.20 -29.49
N LEU A 53 -47.28 57.16 -29.34
CA LEU A 53 -47.56 58.58 -29.56
C LEU A 53 -47.74 58.88 -31.05
N ASP A 54 -46.81 58.41 -31.89
CA ASP A 54 -46.95 58.40 -33.34
C ASP A 54 -48.26 57.73 -33.76
N THR A 55 -48.58 56.54 -33.22
CA THR A 55 -49.81 55.83 -33.59
C THR A 55 -51.07 56.61 -33.21
N VAL A 56 -51.11 57.22 -32.02
CA VAL A 56 -52.26 58.00 -31.55
C VAL A 56 -52.44 59.27 -32.37
N VAL A 57 -51.37 60.03 -32.64
CA VAL A 57 -51.41 61.28 -33.40
C VAL A 57 -51.72 61.02 -34.88
N MET A 58 -51.08 60.02 -35.50
CA MET A 58 -51.33 59.67 -36.89
C MET A 58 -52.77 59.14 -37.10
N LYS A 59 -53.36 58.47 -36.10
CA LYS A 59 -54.77 58.06 -36.15
C LYS A 59 -55.72 59.27 -36.09
N ALA A 60 -55.39 60.32 -35.34
CA ALA A 60 -56.17 61.57 -35.33
C ALA A 60 -56.09 62.29 -36.70
N LEU A 61 -54.96 62.18 -37.39
CA LEU A 61 -54.67 62.76 -38.70
C LEU A 61 -55.09 61.89 -39.91
N ALA A 62 -55.79 60.78 -39.71
CA ALA A 62 -56.18 59.91 -40.83
C ALA A 62 -57.04 60.68 -41.86
N SER A 63 -56.82 60.51 -43.16
CA SER A 63 -57.55 61.28 -44.19
C SER A 63 -59.05 61.00 -44.18
N GLU A 64 -59.47 59.77 -43.89
CA GLU A 64 -60.89 59.39 -43.78
C GLU A 64 -61.46 59.61 -42.37
N PRO A 65 -62.63 60.27 -42.22
CA PRO A 65 -63.25 60.49 -40.92
C PRO A 65 -63.57 59.21 -40.13
N SER A 66 -63.86 58.09 -40.82
CA SER A 66 -64.16 56.78 -40.22
C SER A 66 -62.96 56.15 -39.50
N GLN A 67 -61.74 56.53 -39.88
CA GLN A 67 -60.49 55.99 -39.34
C GLN A 67 -59.95 56.83 -38.17
N ARG A 68 -60.51 58.03 -37.96
CA ARG A 68 -60.19 58.92 -36.84
C ARG A 68 -60.88 58.46 -35.55
N TYR A 69 -60.51 59.08 -34.44
CA TYR A 69 -61.29 58.96 -33.21
C TYR A 69 -62.70 59.52 -33.41
N ARG A 70 -63.69 58.84 -32.81
CA ARG A 70 -65.10 59.26 -32.88
C ARG A 70 -65.36 60.61 -32.19
N SER A 71 -64.50 61.03 -31.27
CA SER A 71 -64.62 62.29 -30.54
C SER A 71 -63.27 62.78 -30.02
N ALA A 72 -63.19 64.07 -29.66
CA ALA A 72 -62.01 64.64 -28.99
C ALA A 72 -61.72 63.96 -27.64
N ALA A 73 -62.76 63.53 -26.92
CA ALA A 73 -62.62 62.78 -25.68
C ALA A 73 -61.93 61.43 -25.89
N ALA A 74 -62.27 60.70 -26.97
CA ALA A 74 -61.63 59.42 -27.28
C ALA A 74 -60.15 59.55 -27.65
N LEU A 75 -59.75 60.66 -28.31
CA LEU A 75 -58.34 61.00 -28.52
C LEU A 75 -57.65 61.34 -27.18
N GLY A 76 -58.30 62.16 -26.34
CA GLY A 76 -57.81 62.50 -25.00
C GLY A 76 -57.60 61.27 -24.12
N ASP A 77 -58.51 60.30 -24.16
CA ASP A 77 -58.40 59.04 -23.41
C ASP A 77 -57.17 58.23 -23.83
N ASP A 78 -56.83 58.17 -25.12
CA ASP A 78 -55.65 57.43 -25.60
C ASP A 78 -54.34 58.17 -25.31
N LEU A 79 -54.34 59.51 -25.34
CA LEU A 79 -53.21 60.31 -24.87
C LEU A 79 -53.01 60.14 -23.35
N GLN A 80 -54.09 60.13 -22.57
CA GLN A 80 -54.04 59.89 -21.14
C GLN A 80 -53.54 58.47 -20.83
N ARG A 81 -53.99 57.46 -21.60
CA ARG A 81 -53.45 56.10 -21.51
C ARG A 81 -51.95 56.06 -21.78
N LEU A 82 -51.47 56.82 -22.76
CA LEU A 82 -50.03 56.89 -23.05
C LEU A 82 -49.22 57.46 -21.87
N LEU A 83 -49.70 58.55 -21.28
CA LEU A 83 -49.12 59.19 -20.11
C LEU A 83 -49.14 58.25 -18.89
N ASP A 84 -50.26 57.59 -18.64
CA ASP A 84 -50.43 56.63 -17.54
C ASP A 84 -49.75 55.27 -17.80
N HIS A 85 -49.05 55.13 -18.92
CA HIS A 85 -48.44 53.88 -19.39
C HIS A 85 -49.42 52.70 -19.50
N ARG A 86 -50.68 52.98 -19.82
CA ARG A 86 -51.70 51.99 -20.16
C ARG A 86 -51.64 51.65 -21.66
N PRO A 87 -52.02 50.42 -22.06
CA PRO A 87 -52.21 50.08 -23.47
C PRO A 87 -53.17 51.07 -24.16
N VAL A 88 -52.74 51.65 -25.28
CA VAL A 88 -53.59 52.55 -26.10
C VAL A 88 -54.53 51.72 -26.98
N LEU A 89 -55.71 52.25 -27.28
CA LEU A 89 -56.72 51.62 -28.16
C LEU A 89 -56.48 51.94 -29.65
N ALA A 90 -55.56 52.86 -29.93
CA ALA A 90 -55.07 53.16 -31.27
C ALA A 90 -54.44 51.94 -31.97
N ARG A 91 -53.95 50.95 -31.21
CA ARG A 91 -53.33 49.72 -31.72
C ARG A 91 -54.06 48.47 -31.20
N ALA A 92 -54.11 47.41 -32.02
CA ALA A 92 -54.63 46.12 -31.60
C ALA A 92 -53.79 45.53 -30.42
N PRO A 93 -54.41 45.10 -29.31
CA PRO A 93 -53.68 44.67 -28.12
C PRO A 93 -53.06 43.28 -28.32
N THR A 94 -51.73 43.18 -28.24
CA THR A 94 -51.03 41.88 -28.17
C THR A 94 -50.60 41.55 -26.73
N LEU A 95 -50.51 40.25 -26.39
CA LEU A 95 -50.13 39.80 -25.05
C LEU A 95 -48.76 40.36 -24.62
N ARG A 96 -47.78 40.32 -25.52
CA ARG A 96 -46.42 40.87 -25.29
C ARG A 96 -46.46 42.38 -25.00
N TYR A 97 -47.26 43.14 -25.74
CA TYR A 97 -47.40 44.58 -25.55
C TYR A 97 -48.01 44.93 -24.17
N ARG A 98 -49.06 44.20 -23.76
CA ARG A 98 -49.69 44.38 -22.45
C ARG A 98 -48.74 44.05 -21.30
N ILE A 99 -47.97 42.97 -21.41
CA ILE A 99 -46.95 42.59 -20.42
C ILE A 99 -45.88 43.67 -20.33
N ALA A 100 -45.37 44.17 -21.46
CA ALA A 100 -44.35 45.23 -21.47
C ALA A 100 -44.84 46.54 -20.81
N ARG A 101 -46.10 46.93 -21.04
CA ARG A 101 -46.70 48.09 -20.37
C ARG A 101 -46.96 47.84 -18.88
N PHE A 102 -47.40 46.64 -18.51
CA PHE A 102 -47.57 46.26 -17.10
C PHE A 102 -46.24 46.33 -16.33
N VAL A 103 -45.16 45.79 -16.90
CA VAL A 103 -43.81 45.86 -16.31
C VAL A 103 -43.33 47.30 -16.19
N ARG A 104 -43.56 48.15 -17.20
CA ARG A 104 -43.20 49.57 -17.14
C ARG A 104 -43.98 50.35 -16.08
N ARG A 105 -45.26 50.01 -15.86
CA ARG A 105 -46.12 50.65 -14.85
C ARG A 105 -45.80 50.18 -13.43
N HIS A 106 -45.43 48.91 -13.26
CA HIS A 106 -45.21 48.29 -11.96
C HIS A 106 -43.79 47.73 -11.81
N ARG A 107 -42.76 48.55 -12.11
CA ARG A 107 -41.35 48.12 -12.12
C ARG A 107 -40.92 47.44 -10.82
N ALA A 108 -41.24 48.03 -9.67
CA ALA A 108 -40.88 47.47 -8.36
C ALA A 108 -41.54 46.11 -8.11
N LEU A 109 -42.84 45.97 -8.43
CA LEU A 109 -43.58 44.71 -8.29
C LEU A 109 -43.04 43.63 -9.24
N SER A 110 -42.72 43.98 -10.49
CA SER A 110 -42.15 43.04 -11.46
C SER A 110 -40.74 42.60 -11.08
N ILE A 111 -39.90 43.50 -10.54
CA ILE A 111 -38.57 43.12 -10.02
C ILE A 111 -38.71 42.16 -8.84
N ALA A 112 -39.57 42.47 -7.87
CA ALA A 112 -39.82 41.60 -6.71
C ALA A 112 -40.34 40.22 -7.15
N ALA A 113 -41.31 40.17 -8.07
CA ALA A 113 -41.82 38.91 -8.62
C ALA A 113 -40.75 38.10 -9.35
N SER A 114 -39.88 38.75 -10.12
CA SER A 114 -38.75 38.09 -10.79
C SER A 114 -37.73 37.53 -9.80
N VAL A 115 -37.42 38.24 -8.72
CA VAL A 115 -36.50 37.74 -7.67
C VAL A 115 -37.09 36.51 -6.99
N VAL A 116 -38.38 36.56 -6.63
CA VAL A 116 -39.08 35.39 -6.04
C VAL A 116 -39.09 34.22 -7.02
N PHE A 117 -39.33 34.46 -8.30
CA PHE A 117 -39.35 33.41 -9.32
C PHE A 117 -37.97 32.76 -9.50
N VAL A 118 -36.90 33.55 -9.58
CA VAL A 118 -35.51 33.04 -9.65
C VAL A 118 -35.16 32.26 -8.38
N ALA A 119 -35.52 32.77 -7.20
CA ALA A 119 -35.29 32.09 -5.93
C ALA A 119 -36.02 30.75 -5.86
N LEU A 120 -37.27 30.67 -6.35
CA LEU A 120 -38.03 29.41 -6.43
C LEU A 120 -37.39 28.41 -7.39
N ILE A 121 -36.90 28.85 -8.56
CA ILE A 121 -36.19 27.97 -9.49
C ILE A 121 -34.90 27.47 -8.83
N ALA A 122 -34.09 28.35 -8.24
CA ALA A 122 -32.86 27.96 -7.57
C ALA A 122 -33.12 26.99 -6.40
N ALA A 123 -34.12 27.27 -5.56
CA ALA A 123 -34.53 26.39 -4.47
C ALA A 123 -35.00 25.03 -4.97
N THR A 124 -35.79 24.99 -6.06
CA THR A 124 -36.26 23.74 -6.66
C THR A 124 -35.07 22.93 -7.19
N THR A 125 -34.15 23.55 -7.93
CA THR A 125 -32.95 22.88 -8.46
C THR A 125 -32.03 22.37 -7.34
N ILE A 126 -31.81 23.17 -6.30
CA ILE A 126 -31.02 22.74 -5.13
C ILE A 126 -31.73 21.58 -4.42
N SER A 127 -33.04 21.67 -4.24
CA SER A 127 -33.84 20.62 -3.59
C SER A 127 -33.85 19.32 -4.40
N THR A 128 -33.92 19.37 -5.73
CA THR A 128 -33.87 18.16 -6.55
C THR A 128 -32.48 17.54 -6.54
N LEU A 129 -31.41 18.33 -6.61
CA LEU A 129 -30.03 17.83 -6.49
C LEU A 129 -29.78 17.22 -5.11
N ALA A 130 -30.24 17.87 -4.04
CA ALA A 130 -30.15 17.34 -2.68
C ALA A 130 -30.94 16.04 -2.53
N ALA A 131 -32.15 15.96 -3.09
CA ALA A 131 -32.96 14.75 -3.08
C ALA A 131 -32.32 13.60 -3.88
N GLN A 132 -31.69 13.90 -5.01
CA GLN A 132 -30.95 12.91 -5.80
C GLN A 132 -29.73 12.38 -5.03
N ARG A 133 -28.94 13.27 -4.41
CA ARG A 133 -27.80 12.87 -3.56
C ARG A 133 -28.26 12.02 -2.37
N ALA A 134 -29.34 12.41 -1.71
CA ALA A 134 -29.91 11.65 -0.60
C ALA A 134 -30.40 10.26 -1.04
N ARG A 135 -31.02 10.13 -2.22
CA ARG A 135 -31.42 8.84 -2.77
C ARG A 135 -30.23 7.96 -3.14
N ALA A 136 -29.19 8.53 -3.73
CA ALA A 136 -27.96 7.80 -4.05
C ALA A 136 -27.27 7.31 -2.78
N ALA A 137 -27.14 8.17 -1.76
CA ALA A 137 -26.58 7.80 -0.47
C ALA A 137 -27.42 6.73 0.26
N LEU A 138 -28.76 6.82 0.18
CA LEU A 138 -29.64 5.79 0.74
C LEU A 138 -29.48 4.46 0.00
N ALA A 139 -29.42 4.47 -1.32
CA ALA A 139 -29.23 3.28 -2.13
C ALA A 139 -27.90 2.58 -1.80
N GLU A 140 -26.81 3.34 -1.68
CA GLU A 140 -25.51 2.82 -1.25
C GLU A 140 -25.56 2.29 0.19
N ALA A 141 -26.18 3.01 1.13
CA ALA A 141 -26.34 2.55 2.51
C ALA A 141 -27.17 1.27 2.60
N THR A 142 -28.25 1.14 1.82
CA THR A 142 -29.04 -0.10 1.75
C THR A 142 -28.27 -1.24 1.10
N ALA A 143 -27.45 -0.97 0.09
CA ALA A 143 -26.58 -1.98 -0.52
C ALA A 143 -25.55 -2.47 0.50
N ARG A 144 -24.84 -1.57 1.20
CA ARG A 144 -23.90 -1.95 2.27
C ARG A 144 -24.57 -2.70 3.42
N ALA A 145 -25.78 -2.29 3.81
CA ALA A 145 -26.53 -2.98 4.85
C ALA A 145 -26.93 -4.39 4.42
N ALA A 146 -27.34 -4.57 3.17
CA ALA A 146 -27.64 -5.88 2.59
C ALA A 146 -26.38 -6.74 2.43
N GLU A 147 -25.25 -6.13 2.05
CA GLU A 147 -23.92 -6.77 1.96
C GLU A 147 -23.49 -7.29 3.35
N LEU A 148 -23.50 -6.43 4.38
CA LEU A 148 -23.16 -6.82 5.75
C LEU A 148 -24.09 -7.89 6.32
N ALA A 149 -25.40 -7.79 6.04
CA ALA A 149 -26.37 -8.79 6.44
C ALA A 149 -26.07 -10.15 5.78
N ALA A 150 -25.73 -10.15 4.49
CA ALA A 150 -25.40 -11.38 3.76
C ALA A 150 -24.06 -11.99 4.17
N VAL A 151 -23.04 -11.17 4.49
CA VAL A 151 -21.78 -11.68 5.08
C VAL A 151 -22.04 -12.31 6.45
N ASN A 152 -22.86 -11.66 7.28
CA ASN A 152 -23.20 -12.20 8.59
C ASN A 152 -24.02 -13.49 8.48
N ASP A 153 -24.98 -13.54 7.56
CA ASP A 153 -25.77 -14.74 7.24
C ASP A 153 -24.89 -15.88 6.70
N PHE A 154 -23.88 -15.56 5.88
CA PHE A 154 -22.91 -16.54 5.40
C PHE A 154 -22.04 -17.08 6.54
N VAL A 155 -21.51 -16.21 7.41
CA VAL A 155 -20.74 -16.63 8.59
C VAL A 155 -21.60 -17.47 9.53
N GLU A 156 -22.86 -17.08 9.75
CA GLU A 156 -23.82 -17.85 10.54
C GLU A 156 -24.07 -19.22 9.91
N THR A 157 -24.32 -19.30 8.60
CA THR A 157 -24.51 -20.55 7.87
C THR A 157 -23.26 -21.44 7.94
N MET A 158 -22.06 -20.88 7.80
CA MET A 158 -20.80 -21.61 7.99
C MET A 158 -20.66 -22.17 9.42
N LEU A 159 -20.95 -21.35 10.44
CA LEU A 159 -20.81 -21.74 11.84
C LEU A 159 -21.88 -22.76 12.27
N VAL A 160 -23.10 -22.65 11.74
CA VAL A 160 -24.18 -23.62 11.93
C VAL A 160 -23.83 -24.96 11.25
N GLY A 161 -23.07 -24.96 10.15
CA GLY A 161 -22.55 -26.20 9.56
C GLY A 161 -21.68 -27.03 10.51
N ALA A 162 -21.06 -26.40 11.52
CA ALA A 162 -20.32 -27.08 12.58
C ALA A 162 -21.20 -27.55 13.75
N ASP A 163 -22.48 -27.22 13.77
CA ASP A 163 -23.42 -27.61 14.83
C ASP A 163 -23.64 -29.15 14.85
N PRO A 164 -23.37 -29.82 15.98
CA PRO A 164 -23.62 -31.24 16.14
C PRO A 164 -25.06 -31.68 15.84
N GLU A 165 -26.07 -30.82 16.05
CA GLU A 165 -27.47 -31.17 15.83
C GLU A 165 -27.86 -31.22 14.34
N THR A 166 -27.12 -30.52 13.47
CA THR A 166 -27.34 -30.50 12.01
C THR A 166 -26.37 -31.39 11.24
N GLY A 167 -25.62 -32.25 11.93
CA GLY A 167 -24.69 -33.21 11.33
C GLY A 167 -23.20 -32.83 11.43
N GLY A 168 -22.86 -31.71 12.09
CA GLY A 168 -21.50 -31.30 12.40
C GLY A 168 -20.92 -32.01 13.64
N SER A 169 -19.77 -31.52 14.14
CA SER A 169 -19.23 -31.96 15.43
C SER A 169 -18.52 -30.80 16.12
N ALA A 170 -18.52 -30.80 17.46
CA ALA A 170 -17.89 -29.75 18.26
C ALA A 170 -16.37 -29.61 18.01
N ASP A 171 -15.74 -30.67 17.50
CA ASP A 171 -14.32 -30.73 17.15
C ASP A 171 -14.08 -30.73 15.63
N MET A 172 -15.05 -30.25 14.83
CA MET A 172 -14.90 -30.21 13.37
C MET A 172 -13.63 -29.42 12.99
N PRO A 173 -12.72 -30.00 12.20
CA PRO A 173 -11.52 -29.29 11.77
C PRO A 173 -11.87 -28.02 10.99
N LEU A 174 -11.13 -26.93 11.24
CA LEU A 174 -11.32 -25.66 10.52
C LEU A 174 -11.31 -25.86 8.99
N ARG A 175 -10.48 -26.77 8.48
CA ARG A 175 -10.46 -27.14 7.06
C ARG A 175 -11.85 -27.57 6.56
N GLU A 176 -12.51 -28.46 7.28
CA GLU A 176 -13.80 -29.02 6.89
C GLU A 176 -14.90 -27.93 6.92
N VAL A 177 -14.84 -27.02 7.89
CA VAL A 177 -15.71 -25.83 7.93
C VAL A 177 -15.52 -24.96 6.68
N LEU A 178 -14.27 -24.71 6.28
CA LEU A 178 -13.96 -23.90 5.09
C LEU A 178 -14.33 -24.62 3.78
N GLU A 179 -14.21 -25.94 3.71
CA GLU A 179 -14.66 -26.72 2.55
C GLU A 179 -16.19 -26.69 2.41
N HIS A 180 -16.93 -26.83 3.52
CA HIS A 180 -18.39 -26.65 3.53
C HIS A 180 -18.81 -25.23 3.14
N ALA A 181 -18.04 -24.22 3.57
CA ALA A 181 -18.26 -22.84 3.20
C ALA A 181 -18.14 -22.60 1.68
N GLU A 182 -17.11 -23.16 1.05
CA GLU A 182 -16.94 -23.10 -0.41
C GLU A 182 -18.10 -23.78 -1.13
N GLN A 183 -18.57 -24.92 -0.62
CA GLN A 183 -19.70 -25.62 -1.21
C GLN A 183 -21.01 -24.83 -1.07
N ALA A 184 -21.29 -24.27 0.11
CA ALA A 184 -22.47 -23.45 0.33
C ALA A 184 -22.50 -22.21 -0.57
N LEU A 185 -21.32 -21.60 -0.80
CA LEU A 185 -21.17 -20.47 -1.70
C LEU A 185 -21.60 -20.80 -3.14
N ASP A 186 -21.36 -22.04 -3.57
CA ASP A 186 -21.68 -22.52 -4.92
C ASP A 186 -23.15 -22.84 -5.10
N GLU A 187 -23.80 -23.33 -4.04
CA GLU A 187 -25.21 -23.74 -4.07
C GLU A 187 -26.16 -22.54 -3.93
N ALA A 188 -25.79 -21.52 -3.14
CA ALA A 188 -26.70 -20.42 -2.77
C ALA A 188 -26.94 -19.36 -3.85
N THR A 189 -26.19 -19.36 -4.97
CA THR A 189 -26.21 -18.28 -6.00
C THR A 189 -26.33 -16.85 -5.43
N PRO A 190 -25.43 -16.42 -4.52
CA PRO A 190 -25.51 -15.08 -3.92
C PRO A 190 -25.21 -13.98 -4.95
N ALA A 191 -25.58 -12.74 -4.61
CA ALA A 191 -25.24 -11.57 -5.42
C ALA A 191 -23.71 -11.49 -5.62
N PRO A 192 -23.19 -11.13 -6.81
CA PRO A 192 -21.75 -11.17 -7.11
C PRO A 192 -20.87 -10.42 -6.11
N ARG A 193 -21.36 -9.31 -5.54
CA ARG A 193 -20.62 -8.56 -4.52
C ARG A 193 -20.32 -9.39 -3.27
N VAL A 194 -21.35 -10.06 -2.75
CA VAL A 194 -21.22 -10.92 -1.56
C VAL A 194 -20.36 -12.13 -1.90
N ALA A 195 -20.62 -12.76 -3.05
CA ALA A 195 -19.86 -13.92 -3.50
C ALA A 195 -18.36 -13.63 -3.61
N GLY A 196 -18.02 -12.49 -4.20
CA GLY A 196 -16.64 -12.04 -4.38
C GLY A 196 -15.92 -11.77 -3.06
N GLN A 197 -16.56 -11.07 -2.11
CA GLN A 197 -15.96 -10.78 -0.81
C GLN A 197 -15.75 -12.04 0.04
N VAL A 198 -16.74 -12.95 0.04
CA VAL A 198 -16.64 -14.23 0.74
C VAL A 198 -15.53 -15.09 0.14
N ALA A 199 -15.45 -15.19 -1.19
CA ALA A 199 -14.41 -15.95 -1.88
C ALA A 199 -13.01 -15.37 -1.63
N LEU A 200 -12.87 -14.04 -1.58
CA LEU A 200 -11.63 -13.38 -1.20
C LEU A 200 -11.19 -13.74 0.22
N LEU A 201 -12.12 -13.70 1.19
CA LEU A 201 -11.86 -14.07 2.58
C LEU A 201 -11.46 -15.55 2.70
N LEU A 202 -12.15 -16.45 2.00
CA LEU A 202 -11.79 -17.88 1.95
C LEU A 202 -10.38 -18.06 1.36
N GLY A 203 -10.06 -17.36 0.26
CA GLY A 203 -8.73 -17.38 -0.35
C GLY A 203 -7.62 -16.93 0.60
N GLN A 204 -7.82 -15.83 1.32
CA GLN A 204 -6.88 -15.33 2.34
C GLN A 204 -6.73 -16.32 3.50
N THR A 205 -7.83 -16.93 3.94
CA THR A 205 -7.84 -17.90 5.05
C THR A 205 -7.10 -19.17 4.67
N TRP A 206 -7.35 -19.71 3.47
CA TRP A 206 -6.60 -20.86 2.96
C TRP A 206 -5.12 -20.57 2.80
N SER A 207 -4.77 -19.37 2.32
CA SER A 207 -3.36 -18.94 2.21
C SER A 207 -2.69 -18.89 3.58
N ALA A 208 -3.37 -18.37 4.60
CA ALA A 208 -2.87 -18.35 5.98
C ALA A 208 -2.71 -19.75 6.60
N LEU A 209 -3.52 -20.73 6.18
CA LEU A 209 -3.37 -22.14 6.55
C LEU A 209 -2.28 -22.88 5.76
N GLY A 210 -1.68 -22.24 4.75
CA GLY A 210 -0.68 -22.84 3.86
C GLY A 210 -1.27 -23.71 2.74
N GLU A 211 -2.59 -23.67 2.55
CA GLU A 211 -3.31 -24.46 1.54
C GLU A 211 -3.33 -23.75 0.18
N ARG A 212 -2.16 -23.69 -0.46
CA ARG A 212 -1.94 -22.90 -1.70
C ARG A 212 -2.95 -23.18 -2.81
N SER A 213 -3.24 -24.45 -3.10
CA SER A 213 -4.17 -24.80 -4.17
C SER A 213 -5.62 -24.40 -3.87
N ALA A 214 -6.04 -24.45 -2.61
CA ALA A 214 -7.36 -23.98 -2.21
C ALA A 214 -7.43 -22.45 -2.27
N ALA A 215 -6.39 -21.76 -1.78
CA ALA A 215 -6.27 -20.31 -1.85
C ALA A 215 -6.36 -19.79 -3.29
N GLN A 216 -5.56 -20.34 -4.20
CA GLN A 216 -5.58 -19.94 -5.62
C GLN A 216 -6.94 -20.15 -6.28
N ARG A 217 -7.62 -21.28 -6.00
CA ARG A 217 -8.96 -21.52 -6.52
C ARG A 217 -9.96 -20.49 -5.99
N ALA A 218 -9.98 -20.25 -4.69
CA ALA A 218 -10.89 -19.29 -4.07
C ALA A 218 -10.64 -17.86 -4.60
N LEU A 219 -9.39 -17.42 -4.72
CA LEU A 219 -9.03 -16.10 -5.28
C LEU A 219 -9.44 -15.96 -6.76
N ALA A 220 -9.25 -17.00 -7.58
CA ALA A 220 -9.68 -16.98 -8.99
C ALA A 220 -11.20 -16.87 -9.14
N ARG A 221 -11.97 -17.50 -8.24
CA ARG A 221 -13.43 -17.35 -8.19
C ARG A 221 -13.83 -15.93 -7.76
N ALA A 222 -13.15 -15.40 -6.75
CA ALA A 222 -13.36 -14.04 -6.26
C ALA A 222 -13.20 -13.01 -7.39
N GLU A 223 -12.21 -13.17 -8.26
CA GLU A 223 -11.96 -12.28 -9.40
C GLU A 223 -13.19 -12.11 -10.29
N THR A 224 -13.79 -13.23 -10.69
CA THR A 224 -14.97 -13.22 -11.57
C THR A 224 -16.13 -12.46 -10.94
N TRP A 225 -16.38 -12.69 -9.66
CA TRP A 225 -17.49 -12.07 -8.93
C TRP A 225 -17.23 -10.60 -8.56
N ILE A 226 -15.99 -10.26 -8.20
CA ILE A 226 -15.59 -8.89 -7.88
C ILE A 226 -15.69 -8.01 -9.12
N ASP A 227 -15.22 -8.48 -10.28
CA ASP A 227 -15.34 -7.75 -11.54
C ASP A 227 -16.81 -7.53 -11.94
N GLN A 228 -17.68 -8.51 -11.70
CA GLN A 228 -19.12 -8.38 -11.98
C GLN A 228 -19.86 -7.49 -10.97
N GLY A 229 -19.47 -7.53 -9.69
CA GLY A 229 -20.17 -6.85 -8.60
C GLY A 229 -19.71 -5.42 -8.33
N PHE A 230 -18.39 -5.21 -8.36
CA PHE A 230 -17.73 -3.94 -8.00
C PHE A 230 -17.02 -3.30 -9.20
N GLY A 231 -16.47 -4.11 -10.11
CA GLY A 231 -15.71 -3.68 -11.27
C GLY A 231 -14.19 -3.67 -11.02
N ALA A 232 -13.42 -3.74 -12.10
CA ALA A 232 -11.96 -3.96 -12.06
C ALA A 232 -11.12 -2.82 -11.44
N GLU A 233 -11.69 -1.62 -11.27
CA GLU A 233 -11.03 -0.46 -10.65
C GLU A 233 -11.50 -0.18 -9.21
N SER A 234 -12.27 -1.10 -8.64
CA SER A 234 -12.78 -1.02 -7.27
C SER A 234 -11.70 -1.26 -6.21
N GLU A 235 -12.00 -0.89 -4.96
CA GLU A 235 -11.16 -1.21 -3.81
C GLU A 235 -11.08 -2.73 -3.59
N GLU A 236 -12.19 -3.43 -3.80
CA GLU A 236 -12.26 -4.89 -3.71
C GLU A 236 -11.38 -5.59 -4.75
N ALA A 237 -11.36 -5.09 -5.99
CA ALA A 237 -10.45 -5.60 -7.03
C ALA A 237 -8.98 -5.35 -6.65
N ALA A 238 -8.67 -4.21 -6.02
CA ALA A 238 -7.33 -3.94 -5.53
C ALA A 238 -6.94 -4.87 -4.36
N LEU A 239 -7.84 -5.12 -3.41
CA LEU A 239 -7.63 -6.06 -2.31
C LEU A 239 -7.40 -7.49 -2.80
N LEU A 240 -8.15 -7.92 -3.82
CA LEU A 240 -7.93 -9.22 -4.46
C LEU A 240 -6.55 -9.31 -5.10
N ARG A 241 -6.16 -8.31 -5.91
CA ARG A 241 -4.82 -8.28 -6.53
C ARG A 241 -3.72 -8.28 -5.48
N PHE A 242 -3.91 -7.55 -4.39
CA PHE A 242 -2.99 -7.57 -3.25
C PHE A 242 -2.81 -8.98 -2.67
N ALA A 243 -3.92 -9.70 -2.44
CA ALA A 243 -3.88 -11.08 -1.95
C ALA A 243 -3.18 -12.04 -2.94
N GLN A 244 -3.34 -11.83 -4.25
CA GLN A 244 -2.63 -12.61 -5.28
C GLN A 244 -1.11 -12.34 -5.26
N ILE A 245 -0.67 -11.09 -5.03
CA ILE A 245 0.76 -10.76 -4.87
C ILE A 245 1.32 -11.46 -3.64
N GLU A 246 0.62 -11.42 -2.50
CA GLU A 246 1.05 -12.11 -1.30
C GLU A 246 1.17 -13.63 -1.51
N GLU A 247 0.21 -14.24 -2.20
CA GLU A 247 0.24 -15.67 -2.52
C GLU A 247 1.42 -16.02 -3.44
N ALA A 248 1.73 -15.19 -4.43
CA ALA A 248 2.91 -15.37 -5.28
C ALA A 248 4.20 -15.36 -4.45
N LEU A 249 4.34 -14.42 -3.51
CA LEU A 249 5.50 -14.36 -2.60
C LEU A 249 5.57 -15.59 -1.68
N ARG A 250 4.43 -16.02 -1.10
CA ARG A 250 4.35 -17.25 -0.28
C ARG A 250 4.67 -18.51 -1.09
N ALA A 251 4.40 -18.50 -2.40
CA ALA A 251 4.70 -19.58 -3.33
C ALA A 251 6.16 -19.58 -3.82
N ASP A 252 7.02 -18.68 -3.32
CA ASP A 252 8.41 -18.49 -3.76
C ASP A 252 8.51 -17.99 -5.22
N ASP A 253 7.43 -17.38 -5.75
CA ASP A 253 7.40 -16.70 -7.05
C ASP A 253 7.60 -15.18 -6.86
N ALA A 254 8.78 -14.81 -6.35
CA ALA A 254 9.12 -13.41 -6.12
C ALA A 254 9.09 -12.57 -7.42
N LYS A 255 9.42 -13.17 -8.57
CA LYS A 255 9.37 -12.47 -9.87
C LYS A 255 7.93 -12.19 -10.31
N GLY A 256 7.03 -13.15 -10.14
CA GLY A 256 5.60 -12.94 -10.37
C GLY A 256 5.04 -11.87 -9.44
N ALA A 257 5.43 -11.88 -8.16
CA ALA A 257 5.03 -10.85 -7.20
C ALA A 257 5.51 -9.43 -7.61
N ILE A 258 6.74 -9.28 -8.11
CA ILE A 258 7.25 -8.00 -8.64
C ILE A 258 6.43 -7.53 -9.85
N ALA A 259 6.12 -8.43 -10.80
CA ALA A 259 5.32 -8.09 -11.97
C ALA A 259 3.91 -7.62 -11.58
N LEU A 260 3.23 -8.39 -10.73
CA LEU A 260 1.87 -8.10 -10.26
C LEU A 260 1.81 -6.80 -9.43
N SER A 261 2.79 -6.57 -8.55
CA SER A 261 2.86 -5.33 -7.76
C SER A 261 3.13 -4.11 -8.64
N THR A 262 4.03 -4.22 -9.63
CA THR A 262 4.28 -3.14 -10.60
C THR A 262 3.02 -2.77 -11.38
N ASP A 263 2.29 -3.76 -11.90
CA ASP A 263 1.05 -3.52 -12.64
C ASP A 263 -0.02 -2.88 -11.75
N MET A 264 -0.13 -3.33 -10.49
CA MET A 264 -1.04 -2.77 -9.50
C MET A 264 -0.70 -1.32 -9.15
N GLU A 265 0.58 -1.00 -8.93
CA GLU A 265 1.03 0.37 -8.66
C GLU A 265 0.70 1.33 -9.81
N ASN A 266 0.92 0.89 -11.06
CA ASN A 266 0.59 1.67 -12.25
C ASN A 266 -0.92 1.96 -12.32
N ALA A 267 -1.76 0.96 -12.02
CA ALA A 267 -3.21 1.14 -12.00
C ALA A 267 -3.66 2.10 -10.88
N LEU A 268 -3.11 1.94 -9.66
CA LEU A 268 -3.47 2.77 -8.51
C LEU A 268 -2.97 4.22 -8.59
N THR A 269 -1.94 4.49 -9.39
CA THR A 269 -1.40 5.85 -9.58
C THR A 269 -2.40 6.76 -10.29
N GLN A 270 -3.24 6.19 -11.15
CA GLN A 270 -4.24 6.93 -11.92
C GLN A 270 -5.54 7.15 -11.12
N ASN A 271 -5.72 6.45 -9.99
CA ASN A 271 -6.93 6.52 -9.19
C ASN A 271 -6.82 7.59 -8.08
N PRO A 272 -7.66 8.65 -8.10
CA PRO A 272 -7.59 9.74 -7.12
C PRO A 272 -8.23 9.39 -5.77
N ALA A 273 -8.83 8.20 -5.60
CA ALA A 273 -9.50 7.83 -4.37
C ALA A 273 -8.50 7.68 -3.20
N PRO A 274 -8.87 8.10 -1.97
CA PRO A 274 -7.99 7.97 -0.80
C PRO A 274 -7.54 6.53 -0.50
N TRP A 275 -8.43 5.55 -0.68
CA TRP A 275 -8.10 4.13 -0.50
C TRP A 275 -7.01 3.67 -1.48
N ALA A 276 -6.96 4.22 -2.70
CA ALA A 276 -5.96 3.85 -3.69
C ALA A 276 -4.57 4.33 -3.28
N ALA A 277 -4.47 5.51 -2.65
CA ALA A 277 -3.21 6.00 -2.09
C ALA A 277 -2.70 5.12 -0.95
N ALA A 278 -3.59 4.73 -0.03
CA ALA A 278 -3.27 3.74 1.00
C ALA A 278 -2.82 2.41 0.42
N MET A 279 -3.51 1.93 -0.62
CA MET A 279 -3.16 0.67 -1.27
C MET A 279 -1.81 0.74 -1.97
N ARG A 280 -1.42 1.87 -2.59
CA ARG A 280 -0.09 2.02 -3.20
C ARG A 280 1.02 1.80 -2.18
N VAL A 281 0.87 2.36 -0.97
CA VAL A 281 1.86 2.16 0.11
C VAL A 281 1.98 0.67 0.42
N ARG A 282 0.84 -0.03 0.60
CA ARG A 282 0.84 -1.48 0.88
C ARG A 282 1.46 -2.29 -0.25
N THR A 283 1.08 -2.03 -1.49
CA THR A 283 1.63 -2.73 -2.67
C THR A 283 3.15 -2.58 -2.74
N ARG A 284 3.67 -1.37 -2.50
CA ARG A 284 5.11 -1.10 -2.48
C ARG A 284 5.83 -1.81 -1.33
N VAL A 285 5.21 -1.98 -0.16
CA VAL A 285 5.79 -2.77 0.95
C VAL A 285 6.04 -4.21 0.51
N ILE A 286 5.07 -4.84 -0.16
CA ILE A 286 5.25 -6.22 -0.66
C ILE A 286 6.22 -6.26 -1.84
N HIS A 287 6.24 -5.24 -2.70
CA HIS A 287 7.21 -5.11 -3.78
C HIS A 287 8.65 -5.12 -3.20
N ALA A 288 8.92 -4.34 -2.15
CA ALA A 288 10.22 -4.33 -1.48
C ALA A 288 10.59 -5.72 -0.93
N GLN A 289 9.63 -6.46 -0.36
CA GLN A 289 9.84 -7.83 0.10
C GLN A 289 10.15 -8.79 -1.06
N ALA A 290 9.48 -8.63 -2.20
CA ALA A 290 9.74 -9.44 -3.38
C ALA A 290 11.13 -9.15 -3.99
N LEU A 291 11.58 -7.89 -3.99
CA LEU A 291 12.95 -7.52 -4.37
C LEU A 291 14.00 -8.13 -3.44
N GLU A 292 13.74 -8.15 -2.14
CA GLU A 292 14.62 -8.83 -1.19
C GLU A 292 14.71 -10.33 -1.49
N ALA A 293 13.58 -10.98 -1.76
CA ALA A 293 13.52 -12.40 -2.11
C ALA A 293 14.24 -12.75 -3.44
N THR A 294 14.31 -11.83 -4.41
CA THR A 294 15.12 -12.02 -5.63
C THR A 294 16.61 -11.74 -5.43
N GLY A 295 17.01 -11.25 -4.26
CA GLY A 295 18.38 -10.83 -3.95
C GLY A 295 18.72 -9.42 -4.41
N GLU A 296 17.74 -8.64 -4.87
CA GLU A 296 17.88 -7.22 -5.23
C GLU A 296 17.83 -6.33 -3.97
N VAL A 297 18.64 -6.69 -2.97
CA VAL A 297 18.60 -6.14 -1.60
C VAL A 297 18.77 -4.61 -1.57
N GLU A 298 19.63 -4.05 -2.42
CA GLU A 298 19.83 -2.59 -2.49
C GLU A 298 18.60 -1.86 -3.03
N ALA A 299 17.87 -2.45 -3.98
CA ALA A 299 16.62 -1.88 -4.49
C ALA A 299 15.52 -1.95 -3.42
N ALA A 300 15.44 -3.05 -2.67
CA ALA A 300 14.55 -3.18 -1.52
C ALA A 300 14.85 -2.12 -0.45
N ILE A 301 16.12 -1.91 -0.09
CA ILE A 301 16.55 -0.87 0.87
C ILE A 301 16.15 0.53 0.40
N ALA A 302 16.37 0.85 -0.88
CA ALA A 302 15.99 2.13 -1.45
C ALA A 302 14.47 2.34 -1.36
N MET A 303 13.69 1.33 -1.73
CA MET A 303 12.24 1.37 -1.69
C MET A 303 11.69 1.53 -0.25
N ASP A 304 12.19 0.77 0.71
CA ASP A 304 11.76 0.88 2.11
C ASP A 304 12.10 2.25 2.71
N ARG A 305 13.25 2.84 2.35
CA ARG A 305 13.60 4.22 2.77
C ARG A 305 12.65 5.25 2.18
N GLU A 306 12.29 5.11 0.91
CA GLU A 306 11.28 5.97 0.28
C GLU A 306 9.92 5.82 0.95
N LEU A 307 9.50 4.59 1.27
CA LEU A 307 8.23 4.33 1.95
C LEU A 307 8.16 4.97 3.34
N LEU A 308 9.25 4.92 4.11
CA LEU A 308 9.33 5.61 5.41
C LEU A 308 9.28 7.14 5.29
N ALA A 309 9.65 7.68 4.13
CA ALA A 309 9.57 9.12 3.83
C ALA A 309 8.27 9.51 3.09
N ASP A 310 7.40 8.54 2.76
CA ASP A 310 6.19 8.77 1.97
C ASP A 310 5.20 9.66 2.74
N ALA A 311 4.73 10.73 2.08
CA ALA A 311 3.80 11.68 2.67
C ALA A 311 2.43 11.06 3.02
N GLN A 312 2.07 9.92 2.43
CA GLN A 312 0.82 9.21 2.72
C GLN A 312 0.89 8.36 3.98
N LEU A 313 2.09 7.88 4.36
CA LEU A 313 2.26 6.97 5.50
C LEU A 313 1.68 7.53 6.83
N PRO A 314 1.87 8.81 7.18
CA PRO A 314 1.26 9.40 8.38
C PRO A 314 -0.28 9.46 8.37
N HIS A 315 -0.91 9.36 7.20
CA HIS A 315 -2.35 9.45 7.01
C HIS A 315 -3.06 8.10 7.04
N LEU A 316 -2.32 6.99 7.06
CA LEU A 316 -2.90 5.66 7.22
C LEU A 316 -3.47 5.49 8.64
N GLU A 317 -4.61 4.82 8.75
CA GLU A 317 -5.25 4.50 10.03
C GLU A 317 -4.33 3.60 10.88
N ASP A 318 -3.72 2.60 10.24
CA ASP A 318 -2.78 1.64 10.82
C ASP A 318 -1.31 2.02 10.60
N ARG A 319 -1.01 3.33 10.47
CA ARG A 319 0.35 3.83 10.17
C ARG A 319 1.46 3.25 11.05
N ALA A 320 1.16 2.96 12.33
CA ALA A 320 2.14 2.42 13.26
C ALA A 320 2.55 1.01 12.84
N GLU A 321 1.57 0.19 12.48
CA GLU A 321 1.78 -1.19 12.00
C GLU A 321 2.52 -1.20 10.67
N VAL A 322 2.07 -0.40 9.70
CA VAL A 322 2.75 -0.31 8.40
C VAL A 322 4.18 0.19 8.56
N SER A 323 4.41 1.19 9.42
CA SER A 323 5.76 1.69 9.76
C SER A 323 6.63 0.63 10.44
N ASP A 324 6.04 -0.22 11.29
CA ASP A 324 6.75 -1.31 11.97
C ASP A 324 7.18 -2.39 10.94
N VAL A 325 6.32 -2.72 9.98
CA VAL A 325 6.62 -3.66 8.88
C VAL A 325 7.74 -3.12 7.99
N ILE A 326 7.65 -1.88 7.52
CA ILE A 326 8.69 -1.29 6.66
C ILE A 326 10.04 -1.26 7.37
N ARG A 327 10.07 -0.88 8.66
CA ARG A 327 11.32 -0.88 9.43
C ARG A 327 11.90 -2.27 9.64
N HIS A 328 11.05 -3.29 9.81
CA HIS A 328 11.51 -4.67 9.86
C HIS A 328 12.13 -5.13 8.53
N ASN A 329 11.45 -4.88 7.41
CA ASN A 329 11.96 -5.21 6.08
C ASN A 329 13.31 -4.53 5.83
N LEU A 330 13.37 -3.22 6.07
CA LEU A 330 14.60 -2.44 5.92
C LEU A 330 15.72 -2.96 6.83
N ALA A 331 15.43 -3.22 8.10
CA ALA A 331 16.43 -3.77 9.01
C ALA A 331 16.92 -5.15 8.56
N PHE A 332 16.03 -6.01 8.07
CA PHE A 332 16.43 -7.32 7.55
C PHE A 332 17.32 -7.20 6.32
N ALA A 333 16.99 -6.33 5.36
CA ALA A 333 17.81 -6.05 4.19
C ALA A 333 19.18 -5.46 4.58
N LEU A 334 19.22 -4.53 5.54
CA LEU A 334 20.46 -3.95 6.08
C LEU A 334 21.34 -5.01 6.76
N LEU A 335 20.75 -5.98 7.48
CA LEU A 335 21.48 -7.11 8.06
C LEU A 335 22.15 -8.00 7.00
N GLN A 336 21.65 -8.03 5.75
CA GLN A 336 22.26 -8.80 4.67
C GLN A 336 23.45 -8.09 4.04
N VAL A 337 23.38 -6.77 3.87
CA VAL A 337 24.48 -5.96 3.34
C VAL A 337 25.53 -5.59 4.40
N GLY A 338 25.27 -5.90 5.68
CA GLY A 338 26.21 -5.75 6.78
C GLY A 338 26.13 -4.41 7.53
N ASP A 339 25.10 -3.60 7.28
CA ASP A 339 24.85 -2.35 8.03
C ASP A 339 24.10 -2.66 9.34
N PHE A 340 24.83 -3.26 10.27
CA PHE A 340 24.24 -3.77 11.52
C PHE A 340 23.80 -2.64 12.47
N GLN A 341 24.46 -1.48 12.43
CA GLN A 341 24.16 -0.35 13.30
C GLN A 341 22.80 0.27 12.96
N GLU A 342 22.54 0.52 11.68
CA GLU A 342 21.25 1.08 11.27
C GLU A 342 20.13 0.05 11.45
N ALA A 343 20.38 -1.23 11.14
CA ALA A 343 19.44 -2.31 11.40
C ALA A 343 19.02 -2.36 12.89
N GLU A 344 20.00 -2.29 13.81
CA GLU A 344 19.73 -2.26 15.25
C GLU A 344 18.85 -1.07 15.64
N ARG A 345 19.19 0.13 15.15
CA ARG A 345 18.43 1.35 15.45
C ARG A 345 16.97 1.18 15.04
N LEU A 346 16.71 0.71 13.82
CA LEU A 346 15.36 0.49 13.30
C LEU A 346 14.60 -0.54 14.12
N ILE A 347 15.23 -1.68 14.45
CA ILE A 347 14.62 -2.74 15.26
C ILE A 347 14.28 -2.25 16.66
N ARG A 348 15.14 -1.44 17.31
CA ARG A 348 14.84 -0.88 18.64
C ARG A 348 13.64 0.06 18.61
N ILE A 349 13.49 0.89 17.57
CA ILE A 349 12.31 1.75 17.40
C ILE A 349 11.06 0.88 17.17
N THR A 350 11.17 -0.20 16.39
CA THR A 350 10.04 -1.11 16.13
C THR A 350 9.63 -1.84 17.38
N LEU A 351 10.60 -2.34 18.16
CA LEU A 351 10.36 -2.96 19.44
C LEU A 351 9.62 -2.03 20.41
N ALA A 352 10.00 -0.75 20.48
CA ALA A 352 9.34 0.23 21.33
C ALA A 352 7.89 0.50 20.89
N SER A 353 7.67 0.66 19.57
CA SER A 353 6.32 0.83 18.98
C SER A 353 5.41 -0.36 19.29
N GLU A 354 5.86 -1.57 18.97
CA GLU A 354 5.09 -2.79 19.20
C GLU A 354 4.86 -3.07 20.69
N SER A 355 5.86 -2.83 21.55
CA SER A 355 5.70 -3.01 23.00
C SER A 355 4.62 -2.09 23.56
N ALA A 356 4.51 -0.86 23.06
CA ALA A 356 3.47 0.08 23.48
C ALA A 356 2.08 -0.29 22.94
N ARG A 357 2.00 -0.81 21.71
CA ARG A 357 0.73 -1.12 21.02
C ARG A 357 0.15 -2.48 21.38
N LEU A 358 0.99 -3.51 21.44
CA LEU A 358 0.62 -4.92 21.57
C LEU A 358 0.96 -5.50 22.96
N GLY A 359 1.89 -4.87 23.67
CA GLY A 359 2.43 -5.36 24.94
C GLY A 359 3.71 -6.18 24.79
N SER A 360 4.55 -6.19 25.82
CA SER A 360 5.92 -6.77 25.80
C SER A 360 6.00 -8.27 25.52
N ASP A 361 4.89 -8.98 25.75
CA ASP A 361 4.78 -10.45 25.70
C ASP A 361 3.99 -10.91 24.47
N HIS A 362 3.53 -9.98 23.62
CA HIS A 362 2.83 -10.32 22.39
C HIS A 362 3.75 -11.10 21.43
N PRO A 363 3.26 -12.13 20.71
CA PRO A 363 4.08 -12.96 19.82
C PRO A 363 4.93 -12.16 18.82
N GLN A 364 4.35 -11.10 18.25
CA GLN A 364 5.05 -10.18 17.34
C GLN A 364 6.20 -9.43 18.04
N THR A 365 5.96 -8.88 19.23
CA THR A 365 7.00 -8.19 20.01
C THR A 365 8.13 -9.13 20.44
N LEU A 366 7.81 -10.38 20.77
CA LEU A 366 8.82 -11.41 21.04
C LEU A 366 9.61 -11.80 19.79
N TYR A 367 8.99 -11.77 18.61
CA TYR A 367 9.69 -11.94 17.34
C TYR A 367 10.69 -10.79 17.11
N THR A 368 10.30 -9.54 17.33
CA THR A 368 11.21 -8.39 17.19
C THR A 368 12.36 -8.42 18.19
N LYS A 369 12.12 -8.84 19.44
CA LYS A 369 13.19 -9.08 20.44
C LYS A 369 14.19 -10.13 19.96
N LYS A 370 13.69 -11.22 19.36
CA LYS A 370 14.56 -12.24 18.74
C LYS A 370 15.41 -11.63 17.62
N VAL A 371 14.84 -10.82 16.73
CA VAL A 371 15.59 -10.17 15.64
C VAL A 371 16.64 -9.22 16.21
N LEU A 372 16.33 -8.44 17.27
CA LEU A 372 17.32 -7.62 17.96
C LEU A 372 18.48 -8.45 18.53
N GLY A 373 18.17 -9.59 19.15
CA GLY A 373 19.18 -10.55 19.61
C GLY A 373 20.07 -11.06 18.47
N GLN A 374 19.50 -11.32 17.29
CA GLN A 374 20.26 -11.73 16.10
C GLN A 374 21.19 -10.63 15.60
N THR A 375 20.72 -9.38 15.55
CA THR A 375 21.53 -8.22 15.17
C THR A 375 22.71 -8.05 16.12
N LEU A 376 22.45 -8.05 17.43
CA LEU A 376 23.48 -7.91 18.46
C LEU A 376 24.48 -9.07 18.44
N HIS A 377 24.02 -10.30 18.20
CA HIS A 377 24.91 -11.46 18.03
C HIS A 377 25.84 -11.27 16.83
N ARG A 378 25.33 -10.80 15.68
CA ARG A 378 26.17 -10.53 14.49
C ARG A 378 27.18 -9.41 14.71
N GLN A 379 26.86 -8.42 15.54
CA GLN A 379 27.79 -7.36 15.93
C GLN A 379 28.84 -7.82 16.98
N GLY A 380 28.65 -9.00 17.59
CA GLY A 380 29.51 -9.48 18.67
C GLY A 380 29.11 -9.00 20.08
N HIS A 381 27.96 -8.34 20.23
CA HIS A 381 27.38 -7.98 21.53
C HIS A 381 26.66 -9.19 22.16
N LEU A 382 27.45 -10.22 22.46
CA LEU A 382 26.95 -11.57 22.78
C LEU A 382 26.17 -11.65 24.09
N ASP A 383 26.59 -10.91 25.13
CA ASP A 383 25.90 -10.92 26.43
C ASP A 383 24.50 -10.29 26.35
N GLU A 384 24.34 -9.20 25.61
CA GLU A 384 23.04 -8.57 25.39
C GLU A 384 22.13 -9.46 24.53
N ALA A 385 22.69 -10.06 23.47
CA ALA A 385 21.97 -11.03 22.64
C ALA A 385 21.46 -12.23 23.46
N ALA A 386 22.31 -12.82 24.31
CA ALA A 386 21.94 -13.95 25.16
C ALA A 386 20.79 -13.62 26.11
N LYS A 387 20.81 -12.43 26.74
CA LYS A 387 19.71 -11.97 27.61
C LYS A 387 18.37 -11.85 26.86
N LEU A 388 18.39 -11.28 25.65
CA LEU A 388 17.18 -11.17 24.84
C LEU A 388 16.64 -12.54 24.42
N TYR A 389 17.52 -13.46 24.00
CA TYR A 389 17.11 -14.82 23.67
C TYR A 389 16.55 -15.59 24.87
N GLU A 390 17.15 -15.42 26.05
CA GLU A 390 16.68 -16.02 27.30
C GLU A 390 15.30 -15.50 27.68
N GLU A 391 15.07 -14.19 27.57
CA GLU A 391 13.75 -13.60 27.79
C GLU A 391 12.71 -14.19 26.84
N VAL A 392 13.00 -14.22 25.53
CA VAL A 392 12.09 -14.78 24.51
C VAL A 392 11.81 -16.26 24.77
N TYR A 393 12.85 -17.05 25.08
CA TYR A 393 12.71 -18.47 25.40
C TYR A 393 11.79 -18.67 26.61
N ASN A 394 12.03 -17.96 27.72
CA ASN A 394 11.23 -18.11 28.93
C ASN A 394 9.77 -17.69 28.73
N LYS A 395 9.51 -16.62 27.96
CA LYS A 395 8.15 -16.18 27.64
C LYS A 395 7.40 -17.18 26.75
N ARG A 396 8.05 -17.71 25.72
CA ARG A 396 7.46 -18.74 24.85
C ARG A 396 7.23 -20.05 25.59
N ARG A 397 8.18 -20.44 26.44
CA ARG A 397 8.07 -21.60 27.33
C ARG A 397 6.87 -21.48 28.24
N ALA A 398 6.68 -20.33 28.90
CA ALA A 398 5.54 -20.10 29.79
C ALA A 398 4.19 -20.11 29.04
N ARG A 399 4.16 -19.61 27.79
CA ARG A 399 2.93 -19.49 27.00
C ARG A 399 2.52 -20.80 26.31
N TYR A 400 3.48 -21.49 25.70
CA TYR A 400 3.21 -22.62 24.81
C TYR A 400 3.65 -23.98 25.37
N GLY A 401 4.38 -23.97 26.48
CA GLY A 401 5.03 -25.15 27.04
C GLY A 401 6.41 -25.41 26.42
N ASP A 402 7.14 -26.31 27.07
CA ASP A 402 8.54 -26.60 26.78
C ASP A 402 8.76 -27.25 25.41
N ASP A 403 7.83 -28.10 24.97
CA ASP A 403 7.98 -28.91 23.76
C ASP A 403 7.40 -28.23 22.52
N HIS A 404 6.83 -27.03 22.64
CA HIS A 404 6.25 -26.32 21.51
C HIS A 404 7.34 -25.92 20.49
N PRO A 405 7.12 -26.05 19.17
CA PRO A 405 8.13 -25.74 18.15
C PRO A 405 8.76 -24.35 18.28
N LEU A 406 7.98 -23.33 18.64
CA LEU A 406 8.49 -21.97 18.88
C LEU A 406 9.40 -21.87 20.11
N THR A 407 9.14 -22.67 21.15
CA THR A 407 9.96 -22.73 22.38
C THR A 407 11.28 -23.43 22.08
N LEU A 408 11.24 -24.57 21.39
CA LEU A 408 12.44 -25.29 20.95
C LEU A 408 13.32 -24.40 20.08
N SER A 409 12.74 -23.72 19.08
CA SER A 409 13.47 -22.80 18.20
C SER A 409 14.13 -21.62 18.95
N SER A 410 13.47 -21.06 19.97
CA SER A 410 14.10 -20.03 20.82
C SER A 410 15.19 -20.60 21.72
N GLY A 411 15.02 -21.82 22.24
CA GLY A 411 16.03 -22.50 23.04
C GLY A 411 17.31 -22.78 22.24
N SER A 412 17.17 -23.23 20.99
CA SER A 412 18.30 -23.45 20.09
C SER A 412 19.07 -22.16 19.77
N GLN A 413 18.38 -21.02 19.62
CA GLN A 413 19.03 -19.72 19.41
C GLN A 413 19.75 -19.23 20.66
N LEU A 414 19.13 -19.38 21.84
CA LEU A 414 19.80 -19.12 23.11
C LEU A 414 21.06 -20.00 23.26
N ALA A 415 20.97 -21.29 22.95
CA ALA A 415 22.09 -22.21 22.97
C ALA A 415 23.22 -21.79 22.02
N ALA A 416 22.91 -21.26 20.84
CA ALA A 416 23.91 -20.72 19.92
C ALA A 416 24.67 -19.51 20.53
N ALA A 417 23.96 -18.59 21.18
CA ALA A 417 24.57 -17.45 21.86
C ALA A 417 25.42 -17.89 23.06
N LEU A 418 24.89 -18.79 23.91
CA LEU A 418 25.60 -19.38 25.05
C LEU A 418 26.87 -20.12 24.62
N ASN A 419 26.79 -20.90 23.53
CA ASN A 419 27.97 -21.51 22.94
C ASN A 419 28.99 -20.46 22.54
N THR A 420 28.59 -19.37 21.89
CA THR A 420 29.53 -18.29 21.52
C THR A 420 30.20 -17.66 22.75
N LEU A 421 29.48 -17.55 23.86
CA LEU A 421 29.97 -17.09 25.17
C LEU A 421 30.79 -18.14 25.96
N ASN A 422 31.08 -19.32 25.38
CA ASN A 422 31.71 -20.46 26.06
C ASN A 422 30.93 -21.00 27.29
N ARG A 423 29.63 -20.75 27.34
CA ARG A 423 28.69 -21.26 28.36
C ARG A 423 28.00 -22.55 27.88
N ALA A 424 28.80 -23.51 27.40
CA ALA A 424 28.29 -24.72 26.75
C ALA A 424 27.46 -25.62 27.69
N ALA A 425 27.75 -25.61 28.99
CA ALA A 425 27.00 -26.35 30.00
C ALA A 425 25.52 -25.90 30.10
N GLU A 426 25.23 -24.63 29.79
CA GLU A 426 23.87 -24.10 29.77
C GLU A 426 23.18 -24.31 28.40
N ALA A 427 23.96 -24.37 27.32
CA ALA A 427 23.47 -24.66 25.97
C ALA A 427 23.02 -26.12 25.78
N GLU A 428 23.73 -27.04 26.44
CA GLU A 428 23.53 -28.50 26.36
C GLU A 428 22.08 -28.95 26.61
N PRO A 429 21.43 -28.60 27.74
CA PRO A 429 20.08 -29.10 28.01
C PRO A 429 19.03 -28.56 27.03
N LEU A 430 19.24 -27.35 26.48
CA LEU A 430 18.34 -26.73 25.51
C LEU A 430 18.35 -27.50 24.19
N LEU A 431 19.54 -27.81 23.67
CA LEU A 431 19.71 -28.52 22.40
C LEU A 431 19.36 -30.00 22.53
N ARG A 432 19.76 -30.65 23.63
CA ARG A 432 19.38 -32.03 23.92
C ARG A 432 17.86 -32.19 23.86
N ARG A 433 17.12 -31.33 24.58
CA ARG A 433 15.66 -31.39 24.60
C ARG A 433 15.05 -31.17 23.21
N ALA A 434 15.55 -30.20 22.45
CA ALA A 434 15.06 -29.93 21.09
C ALA A 434 15.24 -31.16 20.18
N ILE A 435 16.42 -31.78 20.20
CA ILE A 435 16.73 -32.98 19.41
C ILE A 435 15.86 -34.16 19.85
N GLU A 436 15.79 -34.46 21.15
CA GLU A 436 15.01 -35.58 21.69
C GLU A 436 13.51 -35.43 21.38
N THR A 437 12.97 -34.21 21.54
CA THR A 437 11.56 -33.91 21.24
C THR A 437 11.25 -34.09 19.76
N ARG A 438 12.13 -33.61 18.87
CA ARG A 438 11.96 -33.78 17.42
C ARG A 438 12.06 -35.23 17.00
N ILE A 439 12.98 -36.00 17.57
CA ILE A 439 13.06 -37.44 17.34
C ILE A 439 11.77 -38.14 17.78
N ALA A 440 11.26 -37.81 18.98
CA ALA A 440 10.02 -38.38 19.49
C ALA A 440 8.79 -38.07 18.61
N ARG A 441 8.80 -36.93 17.90
CA ARG A 441 7.77 -36.53 16.93
C ARG A 441 7.98 -37.08 15.52
N ASN A 442 8.98 -37.93 15.30
CA ASN A 442 9.39 -38.39 13.98
C ASN A 442 9.82 -37.25 13.04
N GLU A 443 10.24 -36.12 13.61
CA GLU A 443 10.78 -34.93 12.95
C GLU A 443 12.32 -34.92 13.00
N GLY A 444 12.96 -36.02 13.41
CA GLY A 444 14.41 -36.10 13.65
C GLY A 444 15.29 -35.89 12.42
N ASP A 445 14.71 -35.92 11.22
CA ASP A 445 15.39 -35.67 9.94
C ASP A 445 14.91 -34.37 9.26
N THR A 446 14.10 -33.56 9.95
CA THR A 446 13.77 -32.20 9.51
C THR A 446 15.01 -31.30 9.49
N ARG A 447 14.94 -30.21 8.72
CA ARG A 447 16.03 -29.22 8.66
C ARG A 447 16.34 -28.65 10.04
N GLU A 448 15.32 -28.38 10.85
CA GLU A 448 15.44 -27.86 12.21
C GLU A 448 16.20 -28.84 13.10
N ALA A 449 15.90 -30.14 13.01
CA ALA A 449 16.62 -31.17 13.77
C ALA A 449 18.10 -31.26 13.35
N ILE A 450 18.41 -31.10 12.06
CA ILE A 450 19.79 -31.06 11.56
C ILE A 450 20.51 -29.83 12.12
N ILE A 451 19.87 -28.65 12.09
CA ILE A 451 20.44 -27.42 12.66
C ILE A 451 20.73 -27.59 14.16
N ASP A 452 19.79 -28.15 14.92
CA ASP A 452 19.94 -28.42 16.35
C ASP A 452 21.14 -29.36 16.60
N ARG A 453 21.29 -30.44 15.83
CA ARG A 453 22.44 -31.35 15.89
C ARG A 453 23.76 -30.65 15.55
N VAL A 454 23.80 -29.80 14.52
CA VAL A 454 25.00 -29.05 14.12
C VAL A 454 25.47 -28.13 15.26
N MET A 455 24.54 -27.44 15.92
CA MET A 455 24.85 -26.64 17.11
C MET A 455 25.29 -27.52 18.29
N PHE A 456 24.69 -28.70 18.44
CA PHE A 456 25.04 -29.63 19.51
C PHE A 456 26.45 -30.21 19.35
N ILE A 457 26.94 -30.44 18.13
CA ILE A 457 28.35 -30.81 17.88
C ILE A 457 29.31 -29.79 18.53
N THR A 458 29.05 -28.49 18.34
CA THR A 458 29.87 -27.42 18.93
C THR A 458 29.75 -27.40 20.46
N THR A 459 28.56 -27.70 20.98
CA THR A 459 28.32 -27.78 22.42
C THR A 459 29.12 -28.92 23.05
N LEU A 460 29.07 -30.11 22.45
CA LEU A 460 29.82 -31.29 22.88
C LEU A 460 31.33 -31.07 22.82
N ASP A 461 31.84 -30.45 21.75
CA ASP A 461 33.25 -30.07 21.62
C ASP A 461 33.70 -29.16 22.79
N LYS A 462 32.92 -28.13 23.10
CA LYS A 462 33.22 -27.19 24.20
C LYS A 462 33.14 -27.83 25.59
N LEU A 463 32.33 -28.88 25.75
CA LEU A 463 32.26 -29.68 26.97
C LEU A 463 33.38 -30.74 27.08
N GLY A 464 34.25 -30.85 26.07
CA GLY A 464 35.31 -31.86 26.02
C GLY A 464 34.84 -33.25 25.59
N HIS A 465 33.61 -33.38 25.08
CA HIS A 465 33.06 -34.62 24.55
C HIS A 465 33.38 -34.78 23.05
N ALA A 466 34.67 -34.67 22.69
CA ALA A 466 35.12 -34.63 21.30
C ALA A 466 34.71 -35.85 20.47
N ASP A 467 34.75 -37.06 21.06
CA ASP A 467 34.35 -38.29 20.37
C ASP A 467 32.84 -38.31 20.06
N GLN A 468 32.01 -37.84 20.99
CA GLN A 468 30.57 -37.72 20.78
C GLN A 468 30.25 -36.65 19.72
N ALA A 469 30.97 -35.52 19.77
CA ALA A 469 30.84 -34.46 18.79
C ALA A 469 31.20 -34.96 17.38
N LEU A 470 32.29 -35.74 17.25
CA LEU A 470 32.74 -36.31 15.98
C LEU A 470 31.75 -37.34 15.45
N ALA A 471 31.26 -38.25 16.31
CA ALA A 471 30.25 -39.24 15.95
C ALA A 471 28.95 -38.58 15.48
N LEU A 472 28.51 -37.50 16.14
CA LEU A 472 27.32 -36.76 15.73
C LEU A 472 27.54 -36.03 14.39
N ALA A 473 28.72 -35.49 14.15
CA ALA A 473 29.07 -34.90 12.85
C ALA A 473 29.01 -35.95 11.73
N ASP A 474 29.58 -37.13 11.97
CA ASP A 474 29.52 -38.27 11.04
C ASP A 474 28.08 -38.73 10.80
N GLU A 475 27.24 -38.80 11.84
CA GLU A 475 25.81 -39.14 11.71
C GLU A 475 25.08 -38.15 10.80
N VAL A 476 25.24 -36.84 11.03
CA VAL A 476 24.60 -35.79 10.22
C VAL A 476 25.02 -35.88 8.77
N ILE A 477 26.31 -36.13 8.50
CA ILE A 477 26.85 -36.27 7.14
C ILE A 477 26.34 -37.57 6.50
N ALA A 478 26.25 -38.67 7.24
CA ALA A 478 25.79 -39.96 6.73
C ALA A 478 24.29 -39.97 6.37
N LYS A 479 23.48 -39.14 7.04
CA LYS A 479 22.05 -38.98 6.76
C LYS A 479 21.75 -38.09 5.55
N GLU A 480 22.76 -37.47 4.96
CA GLU A 480 22.64 -36.66 3.75
C GLU A 480 22.10 -37.50 2.58
N LYS A 481 20.85 -37.23 2.16
CA LYS A 481 20.24 -37.86 0.99
C LYS A 481 20.34 -36.90 -0.20
N GLY A 482 21.20 -37.22 -1.16
CA GLY A 482 21.38 -36.41 -2.37
C GLY A 482 22.46 -35.34 -2.22
N THR A 483 22.19 -34.13 -2.74
CA THR A 483 23.16 -33.01 -2.72
C THR A 483 23.33 -32.48 -1.30
N PRO A 484 24.58 -32.18 -0.85
CA PRO A 484 24.80 -31.54 0.44
C PRO A 484 23.99 -30.25 0.61
N THR A 485 23.54 -30.00 1.83
CA THR A 485 22.84 -28.76 2.20
C THR A 485 23.78 -27.82 2.92
N ARG A 486 23.38 -26.56 3.06
CA ARG A 486 24.11 -25.58 3.89
C ARG A 486 24.43 -26.12 5.30
N ASP A 487 23.48 -26.81 5.90
CA ASP A 487 23.60 -27.27 7.29
C ASP A 487 24.53 -28.49 7.39
N THR A 488 24.52 -29.39 6.39
CA THR A 488 25.48 -30.52 6.35
C THR A 488 26.90 -30.07 6.01
N LEU A 489 27.07 -28.98 5.23
CA LEU A 489 28.38 -28.33 5.07
C LEU A 489 28.91 -27.78 6.40
N MET A 490 28.05 -27.23 7.26
CA MET A 490 28.46 -26.80 8.60
C MET A 490 28.89 -27.99 9.48
N ALA A 491 28.20 -29.14 9.39
CA ALA A 491 28.65 -30.37 10.05
C ALA A 491 30.03 -30.83 9.56
N ARG A 492 30.29 -30.78 8.24
CA ARG A 492 31.61 -31.11 7.65
C ARG A 492 32.70 -30.16 8.15
N ALA A 493 32.42 -28.86 8.25
CA ALA A 493 33.36 -27.89 8.81
C ALA A 493 33.67 -28.19 10.29
N ALA A 494 32.64 -28.49 11.09
CA ALA A 494 32.81 -28.88 12.49
C ALA A 494 33.63 -30.17 12.63
N ARG A 495 33.34 -31.19 11.80
CA ARG A 495 34.12 -32.43 11.71
C ARG A 495 35.59 -32.16 11.43
N GLY A 496 35.91 -31.32 10.44
CA GLY A 496 37.29 -30.95 10.09
C GLY A 496 38.01 -30.29 11.28
N THR A 497 37.35 -29.39 11.99
CA THR A 497 37.91 -28.76 13.20
C THR A 497 38.14 -29.75 14.34
N LEU A 498 37.22 -30.69 14.56
CA LEU A 498 37.35 -31.74 15.58
C LEU A 498 38.52 -32.68 15.28
N LEU A 499 38.66 -33.11 14.02
CA LEU A 499 39.79 -33.95 13.58
C LEU A 499 41.12 -33.24 13.75
N LEU A 500 41.17 -31.93 13.46
CA LEU A 500 42.38 -31.13 13.66
C LEU A 500 42.77 -31.07 15.14
N LYS A 501 41.81 -30.81 16.04
CA LYS A 501 42.04 -30.83 17.49
C LYS A 501 42.51 -32.19 18.01
N ALA A 502 42.03 -33.27 17.40
CA ALA A 502 42.44 -34.64 17.71
C ALA A 502 43.81 -35.03 17.11
N GLY A 503 44.50 -34.13 16.40
CA GLY A 503 45.78 -34.41 15.74
C GLY A 503 45.67 -35.26 14.47
N ARG A 504 44.45 -35.53 13.97
CA ARG A 504 44.17 -36.28 12.74
C ARG A 504 44.28 -35.37 11.52
N ILE A 505 45.46 -34.76 11.33
CA ILE A 505 45.70 -33.65 10.40
C ILE A 505 45.33 -34.01 8.95
N ALA A 506 45.74 -35.20 8.46
CA ALA A 506 45.46 -35.63 7.09
C ALA A 506 43.95 -35.75 6.82
N GLU A 507 43.19 -36.28 7.78
CA GLU A 507 41.74 -36.43 7.66
C GLU A 507 41.01 -35.10 7.79
N ALA A 508 41.50 -34.21 8.66
CA ALA A 508 41.01 -32.84 8.75
C ALA A 508 41.17 -32.11 7.42
N ARG A 509 42.36 -32.18 6.81
CA ARG A 509 42.66 -31.57 5.50
C ARG A 509 41.77 -32.13 4.40
N SER A 510 41.65 -33.46 4.32
CA SER A 510 40.75 -34.12 3.37
C SER A 510 39.29 -33.69 3.55
N THR A 511 38.83 -33.52 4.79
CA THR A 511 37.47 -33.05 5.10
C THR A 511 37.27 -31.62 4.61
N PHE A 512 38.23 -30.73 4.86
CA PHE A 512 38.17 -29.36 4.38
C PHE A 512 38.25 -29.29 2.85
N ASP A 513 39.14 -30.04 2.20
CA ASP A 513 39.26 -30.07 0.73
C ASP A 513 37.95 -30.48 0.06
N ALA A 514 37.26 -31.49 0.62
CA ALA A 514 35.93 -31.87 0.17
C ALA A 514 34.89 -30.75 0.39
N LEU A 515 34.91 -30.09 1.56
CA LEU A 515 34.04 -28.95 1.87
C LEU A 515 34.25 -27.81 0.85
N ILE A 516 35.49 -27.45 0.56
CA ILE A 516 35.84 -26.31 -0.31
C ILE A 516 35.41 -26.55 -1.75
N LYS A 517 35.44 -27.81 -2.20
CA LYS A 517 34.96 -28.18 -3.53
C LYS A 517 33.44 -28.04 -3.66
N LEU A 518 32.70 -28.31 -2.59
CA LEU A 518 31.23 -28.32 -2.59
C LEU A 518 30.62 -26.96 -2.24
N ALA A 519 31.29 -26.20 -1.38
CA ALA A 519 30.74 -24.99 -0.77
C ALA A 519 30.41 -23.85 -1.76
N PRO A 520 31.22 -23.53 -2.80
CA PRO A 520 30.91 -22.44 -3.72
C PRO A 520 29.57 -22.62 -4.44
N ASP A 521 29.29 -23.85 -4.90
CA ASP A 521 28.08 -24.17 -5.67
C ASP A 521 26.81 -24.17 -4.78
N ILE A 522 26.97 -24.47 -3.49
CA ILE A 522 25.84 -24.67 -2.55
C ILE A 522 25.55 -23.42 -1.72
N LEU A 523 26.59 -22.71 -1.28
CA LEU A 523 26.47 -21.57 -0.38
C LEU A 523 26.37 -20.23 -1.12
N GLY A 524 26.84 -20.18 -2.37
CA GLY A 524 26.96 -18.95 -3.15
C GLY A 524 28.11 -18.05 -2.69
N PRO A 525 28.44 -17.01 -3.47
CA PRO A 525 29.64 -16.18 -3.25
C PRO A 525 29.60 -15.32 -1.97
N ASN A 526 28.39 -14.99 -1.49
CA ASN A 526 28.20 -14.03 -0.40
C ASN A 526 27.92 -14.69 0.96
N PHE A 527 28.14 -16.00 1.09
CA PHE A 527 27.80 -16.72 2.32
C PHE A 527 28.57 -16.19 3.54
N PRO A 528 27.92 -15.65 4.59
CA PRO A 528 28.62 -14.94 5.66
C PRO A 528 29.64 -15.76 6.47
N ASN A 529 29.48 -17.09 6.52
CA ASN A 529 30.39 -17.98 7.25
C ASN A 529 31.45 -18.64 6.35
N TRP A 530 31.43 -18.38 5.04
CA TRP A 530 32.39 -18.96 4.10
C TRP A 530 33.84 -18.58 4.42
N PRO A 531 34.18 -17.29 4.69
CA PRO A 531 35.53 -16.92 5.07
C PRO A 531 36.01 -17.62 6.37
N VAL A 532 35.09 -17.92 7.28
CA VAL A 532 35.40 -18.62 8.54
C VAL A 532 35.78 -20.08 8.26
N MET A 533 35.04 -20.76 7.39
CA MET A 533 35.33 -22.13 6.95
C MET A 533 36.71 -22.20 6.28
N LEU A 534 37.02 -21.24 5.40
CA LEU A 534 38.34 -21.13 4.77
C LEU A 534 39.44 -20.86 5.81
N SER A 535 39.21 -19.98 6.79
CA SER A 535 40.19 -19.76 7.86
C SER A 535 40.48 -21.05 8.64
N ASN A 536 39.47 -21.88 8.90
CA ASN A 536 39.65 -23.17 9.58
C ASN A 536 40.36 -24.20 8.70
N ALA A 537 40.11 -24.22 7.39
CA ALA A 537 40.85 -25.03 6.44
C ALA A 537 42.34 -24.63 6.41
N ALA A 538 42.64 -23.32 6.45
CA ALA A 538 44.02 -22.84 6.52
C ALA A 538 44.74 -23.30 7.79
N ALA A 539 44.02 -23.46 8.91
CA ALA A 539 44.60 -24.01 10.12
C ALA A 539 45.02 -25.49 9.94
N ALA A 540 44.26 -26.27 9.15
CA ALA A 540 44.66 -27.63 8.79
C ALA A 540 45.86 -27.63 7.81
N ASP A 541 45.92 -26.67 6.90
CA ASP A 541 47.07 -26.47 6.00
C ASP A 541 48.35 -26.14 6.79
N LEU A 542 48.27 -25.22 7.76
CA LEU A 542 49.37 -24.86 8.68
C LEU A 542 49.84 -26.06 9.52
N ALA A 543 48.90 -26.80 10.11
CA ALA A 543 49.22 -27.99 10.88
C ALA A 543 49.89 -29.09 10.03
N ALA A 544 49.56 -29.15 8.73
CA ALA A 544 50.22 -30.04 7.78
C ALA A 544 51.59 -29.52 7.28
N GLY A 545 52.04 -28.35 7.74
CA GLY A 545 53.28 -27.70 7.31
C GLY A 545 53.19 -27.00 5.96
N ASP A 546 51.99 -26.84 5.39
CA ASP A 546 51.75 -26.19 4.10
C ASP A 546 51.40 -24.70 4.27
N ALA A 547 52.38 -23.93 4.74
CA ALA A 547 52.22 -22.49 4.98
C ALA A 547 51.92 -21.69 3.69
N ALA A 548 52.30 -22.20 2.52
CA ALA A 548 52.05 -21.56 1.23
C ALA A 548 50.55 -21.59 0.90
N THR A 549 49.93 -22.77 0.95
CA THR A 549 48.48 -22.93 0.74
C THR A 549 47.68 -22.17 1.79
N ALA A 550 48.09 -22.23 3.06
CA ALA A 550 47.45 -21.49 4.15
C ALA A 550 47.44 -19.97 3.89
N ARG A 551 48.58 -19.39 3.49
CA ARG A 551 48.69 -17.97 3.13
C ARG A 551 47.75 -17.60 1.99
N ASP A 552 47.74 -18.39 0.91
CA ASP A 552 46.94 -18.10 -0.28
C ASP A 552 45.44 -18.12 0.03
N ARG A 553 45.03 -18.99 0.95
CA ARG A 553 43.66 -19.04 1.46
C ARG A 553 43.33 -17.87 2.38
N LEU A 554 44.23 -17.50 3.29
CA LEU A 554 43.96 -16.52 4.35
C LEU A 554 43.98 -15.07 3.89
N LYS A 555 44.78 -14.72 2.88
CA LYS A 555 44.88 -13.34 2.39
C LYS A 555 43.51 -12.76 1.95
N PRO A 556 42.76 -13.38 1.01
CA PRO A 556 41.43 -12.88 0.63
C PRO A 556 40.40 -13.00 1.76
N VAL A 557 40.56 -13.99 2.65
CA VAL A 557 39.66 -14.19 3.80
C VAL A 557 39.75 -13.04 4.80
N LEU A 558 40.96 -12.53 5.08
CA LEU A 558 41.14 -11.43 6.01
C LEU A 558 40.49 -10.13 5.49
N GLU A 559 40.62 -9.86 4.19
CA GLU A 559 39.98 -8.71 3.54
C GLU A 559 38.45 -8.82 3.64
N LEU A 560 37.88 -9.97 3.28
CA LEU A 560 36.43 -10.23 3.35
C LEU A 560 35.89 -10.13 4.78
N LEU A 561 36.55 -10.74 5.77
CA LEU A 561 36.11 -10.67 7.16
C LEU A 561 36.18 -9.24 7.72
N THR A 562 37.22 -8.49 7.34
CA THR A 562 37.35 -7.09 7.75
C THR A 562 36.22 -6.23 7.17
N GLN A 563 35.83 -6.47 5.92
CA GLN A 563 34.71 -5.78 5.28
C GLN A 563 33.36 -6.17 5.90
N GLN A 564 33.12 -7.46 6.10
CA GLN A 564 31.82 -7.97 6.55
C GLN A 564 31.54 -7.73 8.03
N ARG A 565 32.57 -7.73 8.88
CA ARG A 565 32.40 -7.77 10.35
C ARG A 565 33.23 -6.74 11.09
N GLY A 566 34.07 -5.99 10.38
CA GLY A 566 35.04 -5.09 10.99
C GLY A 566 36.32 -5.79 11.42
N ALA A 567 37.36 -4.98 11.64
CA ALA A 567 38.70 -5.45 12.00
C ALA A 567 38.74 -6.10 13.39
N GLU A 568 37.94 -5.58 14.33
CA GLU A 568 37.96 -6.00 15.74
C GLU A 568 37.09 -7.22 16.05
N HIS A 569 36.29 -7.69 15.09
CA HIS A 569 35.47 -8.87 15.30
C HIS A 569 36.35 -10.09 15.60
N PRO A 570 36.02 -10.94 16.60
CA PRO A 570 36.91 -12.03 17.05
C PRO A 570 37.38 -12.97 15.94
N GLN A 571 36.51 -13.27 14.96
CA GLN A 571 36.88 -14.13 13.83
C GLN A 571 37.83 -13.45 12.83
N THR A 572 37.76 -12.12 12.68
CA THR A 572 38.68 -11.35 11.84
C THR A 572 40.08 -11.36 12.47
N GLN A 573 40.15 -11.17 13.78
CA GLN A 573 41.41 -11.25 14.52
C GLN A 573 42.04 -12.66 14.47
N LEU A 574 41.22 -13.71 14.56
CA LEU A 574 41.71 -15.09 14.42
C LEU A 574 42.29 -15.36 13.02
N ALA A 575 41.62 -14.90 11.95
CA ALA A 575 42.13 -15.05 10.59
C ALA A 575 43.45 -14.28 10.38
N ARG A 576 43.56 -13.07 10.96
CA ARG A 576 44.80 -12.28 10.96
C ARG A 576 45.94 -13.02 11.64
N SER A 577 45.72 -13.57 12.84
CA SER A 577 46.73 -14.33 13.58
C SER A 577 47.25 -15.53 12.78
N ARG A 578 46.36 -16.28 12.12
CA ARG A 578 46.75 -17.42 11.27
C ARG A 578 47.55 -16.97 10.04
N LEU A 579 47.24 -15.80 9.48
CA LEU A 579 47.98 -15.27 8.32
C LEU A 579 49.39 -14.82 8.72
N ILE A 580 49.54 -14.24 9.91
CA ILE A 580 50.84 -13.90 10.50
C ILE A 580 51.66 -15.18 10.67
N GLU A 581 51.10 -16.24 11.24
CA GLU A 581 51.75 -17.55 11.38
C GLU A 581 52.21 -18.12 10.04
N ALA A 582 51.36 -18.06 9.01
CA ALA A 582 51.71 -18.49 7.66
C ALA A 582 52.88 -17.68 7.07
N TYR A 583 52.89 -16.36 7.24
CA TYR A 583 54.01 -15.52 6.79
C TYR A 583 55.30 -15.81 7.54
N THR A 584 55.24 -15.99 8.86
CA THR A 584 56.40 -16.36 9.67
C THR A 584 56.98 -17.70 9.23
N ALA A 585 56.15 -18.72 9.01
CA ALA A 585 56.59 -20.03 8.52
C ALA A 585 57.22 -19.99 7.12
N LEU A 586 56.86 -18.99 6.30
CA LEU A 586 57.43 -18.75 4.97
C LEU A 586 58.68 -17.83 4.98
N GLY A 587 59.11 -17.33 6.15
CA GLY A 587 60.23 -16.39 6.27
C GLY A 587 59.90 -14.96 5.79
N LYS A 588 58.61 -14.62 5.69
CA LYS A 588 58.11 -13.31 5.23
C LYS A 588 57.86 -12.36 6.41
N THR A 589 58.96 -11.95 7.06
CA THR A 589 58.92 -11.21 8.33
C THR A 589 58.31 -9.82 8.22
N ASP A 590 58.49 -9.14 7.08
CA ASP A 590 57.98 -7.77 6.87
C ASP A 590 56.45 -7.77 6.74
N GLU A 591 55.89 -8.73 5.98
CA GLU A 591 54.44 -8.90 5.86
C GLU A 591 53.79 -9.32 7.19
N ALA A 592 54.45 -10.21 7.95
CA ALA A 592 53.99 -10.59 9.29
C ALA A 592 53.98 -9.38 10.24
N ALA A 593 55.05 -8.59 10.26
CA ALA A 593 55.15 -7.39 11.09
C ALA A 593 54.09 -6.34 10.72
N ALA A 594 53.86 -6.09 9.42
CA ALA A 594 52.86 -5.13 8.96
C ALA A 594 51.44 -5.48 9.46
N LEU A 595 51.07 -6.76 9.48
CA LEU A 595 49.78 -7.22 9.99
C LEU A 595 49.67 -7.09 11.52
N GLN A 596 50.78 -7.27 12.24
CA GLN A 596 50.87 -7.10 13.69
C GLN A 596 50.67 -5.62 14.08
N THR A 597 51.40 -4.70 13.42
CA THR A 597 51.29 -3.25 13.70
C THR A 597 49.89 -2.70 13.39
N SER A 598 49.22 -3.25 12.37
CA SER A 598 47.83 -2.91 12.06
C SER A 598 46.84 -3.36 13.15
N ALA A 599 47.15 -4.41 13.93
CA ALA A 599 46.34 -4.85 15.06
C ALA A 599 46.56 -3.93 16.27
N ASP A 600 47.82 -3.57 16.55
CA ASP A 600 48.18 -2.77 17.72
C ASP A 600 47.73 -1.30 17.61
N ALA A 601 47.80 -0.71 16.41
CA ALA A 601 47.44 0.69 16.18
C ALA A 601 45.94 1.00 16.39
N LYS A 602 45.06 -0.01 16.32
CA LYS A 602 43.61 0.16 16.56
C LYS A 602 43.18 -0.19 17.97
N THR A 603 43.90 -1.08 18.64
CA THR A 603 43.66 -1.43 20.06
C THR A 603 43.91 -0.25 21.01
N HIS A 604 44.75 0.71 20.61
CA HIS A 604 45.05 1.93 21.39
C HIS A 604 44.15 3.16 21.07
N ALA A 605 43.18 3.03 20.16
CA ALA A 605 42.27 4.11 19.78
C ALA A 605 40.86 4.01 20.43
N HIS A 606 40.65 3.02 21.30
CA HIS A 606 39.51 2.88 22.22
C HIS A 606 40.01 2.94 23.66
#